data_AF-A0A0C9T4M7-F1
#
_entry.id   AF-A0A0C9T4M7-F1
#
_cell.length_a   1.000
_cell.length_b   1.000
_cell.length_c   1.000
_cell.angle_alpha   90.00
_cell.angle_beta   90.00
_cell.angle_gamma   90.00
#
_symmetry.space_group_name_H-M   'P 1'
#
loop_
_entity.id
_entity.type
_entity.pdbx_description
1 polymer ?
#
loop_
_entity_poly.entity_id
_entity_poly.type
_entity_poly.pdbx_seq_one_letter_code
_entity_poly.pdbx_strand_id
1 'polypeptide(L)' 'KAFHVGSNLSCCQHIWSHYDLYRARCTAKKVPENHYAVPREMLKPKQEEK' A
#
# COMPACT_ATOMS: atom_id res chain seq x y z
N LYS A 1 10.24 -10.14 7.73
CA LYS A 1 9.34 -11.04 6.95
C LYS A 1 7.84 -10.70 7.14
N ALA A 2 7.48 -9.45 7.50
CA ALA A 2 6.09 -9.09 7.83
C ALA A 2 5.32 -8.37 6.70
N PHE A 3 6.01 -7.89 5.66
CA PHE A 3 5.39 -7.07 4.60
C PHE A 3 4.58 -7.86 3.56
N HIS A 4 4.66 -9.20 3.56
CA HIS A 4 4.07 -10.04 2.51
C HIS A 4 2.92 -10.93 2.99
N VAL A 5 2.67 -11.00 4.31
CA VAL A 5 1.59 -11.81 4.86
C VAL A 5 0.58 -10.84 5.42
N GLY A 6 -0.49 -10.59 4.66
CA GLY A 6 -1.67 -9.90 5.15
C GLY A 6 -2.26 -10.72 6.29
N SER A 7 -1.87 -10.40 7.52
CA SER A 7 -2.10 -11.29 8.66
C SER A 7 -2.84 -10.63 9.81
N ASN A 8 -3.51 -9.49 9.62
CA ASN A 8 -4.50 -8.88 10.51
C ASN A 8 -4.70 -7.40 10.11
N LEU A 9 -5.85 -6.82 10.46
CA LEU A 9 -6.16 -5.38 10.24
C LEU A 9 -5.06 -4.45 10.78
N SER A 10 -4.36 -4.87 11.84
CA SER A 10 -3.23 -4.12 12.43
C SER A 10 -2.04 -4.03 11.48
N CYS A 11 -1.69 -5.11 10.76
CA CYS A 11 -0.65 -5.06 9.72
C CYS A 11 -1.02 -4.11 8.57
N CYS A 12 -2.30 -4.07 8.15
CA CYS A 12 -2.73 -3.15 7.11
C CYS A 12 -2.62 -1.69 7.58
N GLN A 13 -3.06 -1.35 8.79
CA GLN A 13 -2.90 0.00 9.36
C GLN A 13 -1.44 0.40 9.54
N HIS A 14 -0.57 -0.54 9.92
CA HIS A 14 0.87 -0.28 10.03
C HIS A 14 1.49 0.00 8.67
N ILE A 15 1.09 -0.75 7.63
CA ILE A 15 1.54 -0.49 6.25
C ILE A 15 0.99 0.85 5.76
N TRP A 16 -0.26 1.23 6.09
CA TRP A 16 -0.79 2.56 5.74
C TRP A 16 -0.01 3.70 6.39
N SER A 17 0.34 3.55 7.68
CA SER A 17 1.14 4.55 8.41
C SER A 17 2.55 4.72 7.83
N HIS A 18 3.08 3.68 7.18
CA HIS A 18 4.38 3.67 6.52
C HIS A 18 4.28 3.40 5.02
N TYR A 19 3.20 3.87 4.38
CA TYR A 19 2.90 3.48 3.00
C TYR A 19 3.97 3.94 2.02
N ASP A 20 4.58 5.10 2.25
CA ASP A 20 5.67 5.62 1.42
C ASP A 20 6.89 4.66 1.42
N LEU A 21 7.29 4.17 2.60
CA LEU A 21 8.37 3.19 2.74
C LEU A 21 8.01 1.84 2.10
N TYR A 22 6.74 1.44 2.19
CA TYR A 22 6.23 0.24 1.54
C TYR A 22 6.29 0.36 0.01
N ARG A 23 5.78 1.47 -0.53
CA ARG A 23 5.79 1.78 -1.96
C ARG A 23 7.22 1.83 -2.50
N ALA A 24 8.12 2.55 -1.84
CA ALA A 24 9.54 2.61 -2.22
C ALA A 24 10.19 1.22 -2.26
N ARG A 25 9.87 0.35 -1.31
CA ARG A 25 10.35 -1.05 -1.29
C ARG A 25 9.74 -1.90 -2.40
N CYS A 26 8.45 -1.71 -2.72
CA CYS A 26 7.81 -2.37 -3.86
C CYS A 26 8.42 -1.94 -5.19
N THR A 27 8.64 -0.63 -5.39
CA THR A 27 9.31 -0.09 -6.57
C THR A 27 10.75 -0.60 -6.70
N ALA A 28 11.53 -0.55 -5.61
CA ALA A 28 12.92 -1.03 -5.60
C ALA A 28 13.03 -2.52 -5.92
N LYS A 29 12.04 -3.33 -5.49
CA LYS A 29 12.01 -4.77 -5.75
C LYS A 29 11.23 -5.15 -7.02
N LYS A 30 10.69 -4.17 -7.77
CA LYS A 30 9.80 -4.38 -8.92
C LYS A 30 8.67 -5.37 -8.62
N VAL A 31 8.09 -5.30 -7.41
CA VAL A 31 6.98 -6.16 -6.98
C VAL A 31 5.70 -5.34 -7.04
N PRO A 32 4.60 -5.89 -7.59
CA PRO A 32 3.31 -5.20 -7.54
C PRO A 32 2.91 -4.93 -6.08
N GLU A 33 2.43 -3.72 -5.84
CA GLU A 33 1.84 -3.34 -4.55
C GLU A 33 0.60 -4.20 -4.29
N ASN A 34 0.46 -4.66 -3.05
CA ASN A 34 -0.70 -5.43 -2.65
C ASN A 34 -1.92 -4.50 -2.58
N HIS A 35 -2.96 -4.77 -3.38
CA HIS A 35 -4.19 -3.96 -3.42
C HIS A 35 -4.85 -3.75 -2.05
N TYR A 36 -4.72 -4.72 -1.13
CA TYR A 36 -5.25 -4.58 0.24
C TYR A 36 -4.44 -3.64 1.14
N ALA A 37 -3.17 -3.40 0.78
CA ALA A 37 -2.25 -2.53 1.50
C ALA A 37 -2.23 -1.11 0.95
N VAL A 38 -2.89 -0.84 -0.18
CA VAL A 38 -3.04 0.50 -0.74
C VAL A 38 -4.10 1.27 0.07
N PRO A 39 -3.76 2.43 0.66
CA PRO A 39 -4.73 3.29 1.31
C PRO A 39 -5.86 3.68 0.37
N ARG A 40 -7.09 3.70 0.89
CA ARG A 40 -8.28 4.01 0.09
C ARG A 40 -8.27 5.43 -0.50
N GLU A 41 -7.53 6.34 0.14
CA GLU A 41 -7.26 7.69 -0.37
C GLU A 41 -6.45 7.69 -1.68
N MET A 42 -5.54 6.72 -1.87
CA MET A 42 -4.73 6.58 -3.08
C MET A 42 -5.42 5.75 -4.16
N LEU A 43 -6.39 4.91 -3.77
CA LEU A 43 -7.28 4.19 -4.69
C LEU A 43 -8.34 5.09 -5.32
N LYS A 44 -8.46 6.37 -4.89
CA LYS A 44 -9.29 7.32 -5.62
C LYS A 44 -8.68 7.50 -7.01
N PRO A 45 -9.38 7.12 -8.09
CA PRO A 45 -8.95 7.52 -9.41
C PRO A 45 -8.94 9.04 -9.42
N LYS A 46 -7.97 9.64 -10.11
CA LYS A 46 -8.09 10.99 -10.66
C LYS A 46 -9.42 11.06 -11.44
N GLN A 47 -10.51 11.39 -10.77
CA GLN A 47 -11.77 11.79 -11.36
C GLN A 47 -12.04 13.21 -10.87
N GLU A 48 -11.13 14.11 -11.23
CA GLU A 48 -11.42 15.53 -11.25
C GLU A 48 -10.56 16.15 -12.36
N GLU A 49 -11.04 15.96 -13.58
CA GLU A 49 -10.92 16.99 -14.62
C GLU A 49 -12.30 17.00 -15.28
N LYS A 50 -13.12 17.97 -14.90
CA LYS A 50 -14.32 18.40 -15.62
C LYS A 50 -14.01 19.78 -16.19
#